data_AF-X1B8Y4-F1
#
_entry.id   AF-X1B8Y4-F1
#
_cell.length_a   1.000
_cell.length_b   1.000
_cell.length_c   1.000
_cell.angle_alpha   90.00
_cell.angle_beta   90.00
_cell.angle_gamma   90.00
#
_symmetry.space_group_name_H-M   'P 1'
#
loop_
_entity.id
_entity.type
_entity.pdbx_description
1 polymer ?
#
loop_
_entity_poly.entity_id
_entity_poly.type
_entity_poly.pdbx_seq_one_letter_code
_entity_poly.pdbx_strand_id
1 'polypeptide(L)' 'MSNKWQKDFPRESGYYWFYGWLWMDARVKISPKWSLVEVKNISNGICWVTEGNFIYPRENHVGLFCKVEFPEPPDLGIAE' A
#
# COMPACT_ATOMS: atom_id res chain seq x y z
N MET A 1 -12.36 18.10 -3.72
CA MET A 1 -11.79 16.76 -3.86
C MET A 1 -11.27 16.35 -2.50
N SER A 2 -11.87 15.34 -1.86
CA SER A 2 -11.45 14.90 -0.53
C SER A 2 -10.08 14.22 -0.64
N ASN A 3 -9.12 14.61 0.20
CA ASN A 3 -7.81 13.98 0.25
C ASN A 3 -8.00 12.52 0.71
N LYS A 4 -7.98 11.57 -0.24
CA LYS A 4 -8.05 10.12 0.01
C LYS A 4 -6.79 9.54 0.68
N TRP A 5 -5.87 10.41 1.11
CA TRP A 5 -4.60 10.05 1.73
C TRP A 5 -4.75 9.92 3.24
N GLN A 6 -4.34 8.79 3.80
CA GLN A 6 -4.30 8.52 5.24
C GLN A 6 -2.86 8.32 5.71
N LYS A 7 -2.58 8.69 6.96
CA LYS A 7 -1.24 8.51 7.58
C LYS A 7 -1.07 7.12 8.19
N ASP A 8 -2.16 6.53 8.65
CA ASP A 8 -2.13 5.22 9.29
C ASP A 8 -2.01 4.11 8.24
N PHE A 9 -1.40 2.99 8.65
CA PHE A 9 -1.38 1.80 7.84
C PHE A 9 -2.82 1.35 7.50
N PRO A 10 -3.11 1.05 6.22
CA PRO A 10 -4.40 0.53 5.81
C PRO A 10 -4.71 -0.79 6.49
N ARG A 11 -5.98 -0.95 6.93
CA ARG A 11 -6.46 -2.16 7.59
C ARG A 11 -7.28 -3.08 6.69
N GLU A 12 -7.71 -2.58 5.55
CA GLU A 12 -8.50 -3.33 4.59
C GLU A 12 -7.60 -3.88 3.50
N SER A 13 -7.87 -5.13 3.10
CA SER A 13 -7.19 -5.75 1.95
C SER A 13 -7.44 -4.93 0.68
N GLY A 14 -6.45 -4.91 -0.20
CA GLY A 14 -6.51 -4.21 -1.48
C GLY A 14 -5.17 -3.60 -1.84
N TYR A 15 -5.15 -2.80 -2.91
CA TYR A 15 -3.95 -2.08 -3.32
C TYR A 15 -4.01 -0.62 -2.86
N TYR A 16 -2.87 -0.08 -2.47
CA TYR A 16 -2.72 1.28 -2.01
C TYR A 16 -1.50 1.91 -2.67
N TRP A 17 -1.63 3.17 -3.08
CA TRP A 17 -0.48 4.01 -3.33
C TRP A 17 0.13 4.44 -2.00
N PHE A 18 1.43 4.20 -1.84
CA PHE A 18 2.22 4.71 -0.74
C PHE A 18 3.13 5.83 -1.24
N TYR A 19 3.21 6.92 -0.49
CA TYR A 19 4.21 7.96 -0.67
C TYR A 19 4.91 8.26 0.64
N GLY A 20 6.21 7.99 0.71
CA GLY A 20 6.99 8.22 1.93
C GLY A 20 8.31 7.45 1.94
N TRP A 21 8.82 7.21 3.14
CA TRP A 21 10.06 6.49 3.34
C TRP A 21 9.76 5.08 3.86
N LEU A 22 9.93 4.10 2.99
CA LEU A 22 10.05 2.70 3.39
C LEU A 22 11.48 2.48 3.87
N TRP A 23 11.65 1.81 5.00
CA TRP A 23 12.96 1.48 5.57
C TRP A 23 13.84 2.71 5.82
N MET A 24 13.40 3.61 6.71
CA MET A 24 14.26 4.70 7.18
C MET A 24 15.50 4.14 7.89
N ASP A 25 16.61 3.99 7.17
CA ASP A 25 17.93 4.05 7.78
C ASP A 25 18.21 5.53 8.07
N ALA A 26 18.26 5.89 9.36
CA ALA A 26 18.55 7.25 9.81
C ALA A 26 19.87 7.83 9.27
N ARG A 27 20.73 6.99 8.67
CA ARG A 27 22.01 7.36 8.07
C ARG A 27 21.91 7.74 6.59
N VAL A 28 20.83 7.38 5.89
CA VAL A 28 20.68 7.61 4.46
C VAL A 28 19.56 8.62 4.24
N LYS A 29 19.90 9.80 3.71
CA LYS A 29 18.92 10.79 3.24
C LYS A 29 18.29 10.29 1.93
N ILE A 30 17.36 9.36 2.04
CA ILE A 30 16.58 8.89 0.89
C ILE A 30 15.47 9.92 0.66
N SER A 31 15.15 10.24 -0.59
CA SER A 31 13.91 10.97 -0.93
C SER A 31 12.69 10.06 -0.74
N PRO A 32 11.50 10.60 -0.44
CA PRO A 32 10.29 9.78 -0.35
C PRO A 32 10.01 9.13 -1.71
N LYS A 33 9.59 7.88 -1.69
CA LYS A 33 9.30 7.08 -2.88
C LYS A 33 7.80 6.85 -3.02
N TRP A 34 7.37 6.80 -4.27
CA TRP A 34 6.06 6.31 -4.67
C TRP A 34 6.16 4.80 -4.91
N SER A 35 5.33 4.03 -4.23
CA SER A 35 5.28 2.58 -4.41
C SER A 35 3.83 2.08 -4.35
N LEU A 36 3.54 1.02 -5.10
CA LEU A 36 2.27 0.31 -5.01
C LEU A 36 2.39 -0.77 -3.92
N VAL A 37 1.49 -0.73 -2.95
CA VAL A 37 1.47 -1.64 -1.80
C VAL A 37 0.23 -2.51 -1.88
N GLU A 38 0.41 -3.82 -1.89
CA GLU A 38 -0.66 -4.79 -1.71
C GLU A 38 -0.86 -5.06 -0.21
N VAL A 39 -2.10 -4.96 0.26
CA VAL A 39 -2.49 -5.20 1.65
C VAL A 39 -3.34 -6.46 1.67
N LYS A 40 -2.97 -7.42 2.51
CA LYS A 40 -3.68 -8.69 2.68
C LYS A 40 -3.98 -8.94 4.14
N ASN A 41 -5.24 -9.19 4.45
CA ASN A 41 -5.66 -9.76 5.72
C ASN A 41 -5.27 -11.25 5.74
N ILE A 42 -4.42 -11.63 6.69
CA ILE A 42 -3.93 -12.98 6.93
C ILE A 42 -4.36 -13.43 8.33
N SER A 43 -4.30 -14.73 8.63
CA SER A 43 -4.80 -15.29 9.89
C SER A 43 -4.27 -14.61 11.16
N ASN A 44 -3.05 -14.06 11.11
CA ASN A 44 -2.37 -13.42 12.24
C ASN A 44 -2.30 -11.89 12.15
N GLY A 45 -3.09 -11.27 11.27
CA GLY A 45 -3.15 -9.81 11.13
C GLY A 45 -3.07 -9.35 9.68
N ILE A 46 -2.27 -8.33 9.42
CA ILE A 46 -2.19 -7.71 8.10
C ILE A 46 -0.77 -7.83 7.58
N CYS A 47 -0.67 -8.16 6.29
CA CYS A 47 0.54 -8.22 5.53
C CYS A 47 0.52 -7.10 4.49
N TRP A 48 1.61 -6.35 4.39
CA TRP A 48 1.82 -5.32 3.38
C TRP A 48 2.98 -5.76 2.49
N VAL A 49 2.77 -5.80 1.19
CA VAL A 49 3.77 -6.23 0.20
C VAL A 49 4.02 -5.11 -0.78
N THR A 50 5.28 -4.73 -0.98
CA THR A 50 5.69 -3.68 -1.92
C THR A 50 6.93 -4.13 -2.68
N GLU A 51 6.92 -4.05 -4.01
CA GLU A 51 8.10 -4.36 -4.83
C GLU A 51 8.80 -5.70 -4.45
N GLY A 52 8.00 -6.72 -4.08
CA GLY A 52 8.52 -8.03 -3.64
C GLY A 52 9.02 -8.12 -2.19
N ASN A 53 8.91 -7.04 -1.41
CA ASN A 53 9.30 -6.98 0.00
C ASN A 53 8.08 -6.97 0.92
N PHE A 54 8.22 -7.57 2.11
CA PHE A 54 7.22 -7.52 3.17
C PHE A 54 7.50 -6.32 4.09
N ILE A 55 6.48 -5.52 4.36
CA ILE A 55 6.54 -4.43 5.35
C ILE A 55 5.83 -4.88 6.62
N TYR A 56 6.47 -4.67 7.77
CA TYR A 56 5.86 -4.92 9.07
C TYR A 56 5.60 -3.60 9.84
N PRO A 57 4.53 -3.51 10.65
CA PRO A 57 4.14 -2.27 11.33
C PRO A 57 5.19 -1.64 12.26
N ARG A 58 6.18 -2.45 12.68
CA ARG A 58 7.28 -2.02 13.57
C ARG A 58 8.45 -1.40 12.81
N GLU A 59 8.45 -1.46 11.49
CA GLU A 59 9.40 -0.74 10.66
C GLU A 59 8.92 0.71 10.60
N ASN A 60 9.71 1.64 11.14
CA ASN A 60 9.40 3.07 11.26
C ASN A 60 9.15 3.72 9.88
N HIS A 61 7.95 3.53 9.34
CA HIS A 61 7.47 4.20 8.15
C HIS A 61 7.06 5.62 8.50
N VAL A 62 7.35 6.54 7.59
CA VAL A 62 6.81 7.90 7.59
C VAL A 62 6.24 8.10 6.20
N GLY A 63 4.92 8.17 6.06
CA GLY A 63 4.31 8.28 4.74
C GLY A 63 2.79 8.41 4.75
N LEU A 64 2.22 8.43 3.55
CA LEU A 64 0.80 8.53 3.28
C LEU A 64 0.36 7.37 2.39
N PHE A 65 -0.84 6.84 2.64
CA PHE A 65 -1.46 5.78 1.87
C PHE A 65 -2.75 6.27 1.21
N CYS A 66 -3.01 5.85 -0.03
CA CYS A 66 -4.26 6.13 -0.74
C CYS A 66 -4.76 4.85 -1.39
N LYS A 67 -6.01 4.45 -1.10
CA LYS A 67 -6.58 3.22 -1.66
C LYS A 67 -6.71 3.35 -3.18
N VAL A 68 -6.24 2.34 -3.91
CA VAL A 68 -6.40 2.26 -5.36
C VAL A 68 -7.80 1.78 -5.68
N GLU A 69 -8.47 2.52 -6.56
CA GLU A 69 -9.74 2.13 -7.15
C GLU A 69 -9.44 1.63 -8.57
N PHE A 70 -9.64 0.33 -8.80
CA PHE A 70 -9.55 -0.24 -10.14
C PHE A 70 -10.89 -0.06 -10.86
N PRO A 71 -10.88 0.14 -12.19
CA PRO A 71 -12.10 0.06 -12.96
C PRO A 71 -12.70 -1.35 -12.85
N GLU A 72 -14.02 -1.44 -13.02
CA GLU A 72 -14.66 -2.74 -13.21
C GLU A 72 -14.06 -3.41 -14.46
N PRO A 73 -13.75 -4.72 -14.39
CA PRO A 73 -13.34 -5.46 -15.58
C PRO A 73 -14.38 -5.30 -16.69
N PRO A 74 -13.97 -5.18 -17.96
CA PRO A 74 -14.92 -5.18 -19.06
C PRO A 74 -15.64 -6.53 -19.12
N ASP A 75 -16.94 -6.50 -19.37
CA ASP A 75 -17.71 -7.70 -19.68
C ASP A 75 -17.20 -8.29 -21.01
N LEU A 76 -16.72 -9.53 -20.98
CA LEU A 76 -16.18 -10.22 -22.15
C LEU A 76 -17.28 -10.87 -23.00
N GLY A 77 -18.54 -10.84 -22.57
CA GLY A 77 -19.68 -11.37 -23.32
C GLY A 77 -19.60 -12.87 -23.62
N ILE A 78 -18.80 -13.63 -22.85
CA ILE A 78 -18.69 -15.08 -23.00
C ILE A 78 -19.89 -15.70 -22.29
N ALA A 79 -20.90 -16.09 -23.05
CA ALA A 79 -22.02 -16.88 -22.55
C ALA A 79 -21.53 -18.27 -22.11
N GLU A 80 -21.93 -18.70 -20.91
CA GLU A 80 -21.74 -20.06 -20.39
C GLU A 80 -22.48 -21.13 -21.22
#